data_AF-A0A1Q7Q2H5-F1
#
_entry.id   AF-A0A1Q7Q2H5-F1
#
_cell.length_a   1.000
_cell.length_b   1.000
_cell.length_c   1.000
_cell.angle_alpha   90.00
_cell.angle_beta   90.00
_cell.angle_gamma   90.00
#
_symmetry.space_group_name_H-M   'P 1'
#
loop_
_entity.id
_entity.type
_entity.pdbx_description
1 polymer ?
#
loop_
_entity_poly.entity_id
_entity_poly.type
_entity_poly.pdbx_seq_one_letter_code
_entity_poly.pdbx_strand_id
1 'polypeptide(L)'
;MASLASQYRTKRVYEITGSEGRRQLRLSDRVVELGEREFDWYQKVEAWLPSLRGVADLSRELGMDEAKVPRFIDALEKSGLLYRVDDAPKTMTGLEFHARFSAVLDSWLSQAFAHPFWERMMSGRGSARLFTGWLIELYHYTKNANRHMPLSCAHAHEKPIKQLRAKHYAEEWNHYHYFMKSLKNLGFTESQIAESVPLPMTLALSNFMRQAARQDILAYSICSAVLEGTTVNRKTYNPYYDKSAELYGIPKEAIAPIYQHLDLDVQYQHSDLFRDILEHVPEIPAQRASEILDYGHQLVEHIWQWTENIEKYYQVESNPVPRPQFDFARD
;
A
#
# COMPACT_ATOMS: atom_id res chain seq x y z
N MET A 1 -11.34 -4.18 -37.61
CA MET A 1 -10.11 -4.72 -37.01
C MET A 1 -9.87 -4.00 -35.70
N ALA A 2 -9.51 -4.72 -34.64
CA ALA A 2 -9.14 -4.09 -33.37
C ALA A 2 -7.89 -3.21 -33.58
N SER A 3 -7.88 -2.00 -33.03
CA SER A 3 -6.72 -1.10 -33.11
C SER A 3 -5.48 -1.76 -32.49
N LEU A 4 -4.29 -1.43 -32.97
CA LEU A 4 -3.04 -1.97 -32.41
C LEU A 4 -2.95 -1.70 -30.89
N ALA A 5 -3.40 -0.52 -30.42
CA ALA A 5 -3.46 -0.18 -29.00
C ALA A 5 -4.36 -1.14 -28.18
N SER A 6 -5.49 -1.58 -28.75
CA SER A 6 -6.39 -2.49 -28.04
C SER A 6 -5.83 -3.91 -27.86
N GLN A 7 -4.84 -4.31 -28.65
CA GLN A 7 -4.27 -5.67 -28.63
C GLN A 7 -3.20 -5.86 -27.54
N TYR A 8 -2.57 -4.78 -27.08
CA TYR A 8 -1.44 -4.83 -26.16
C TYR A 8 -1.71 -4.07 -24.86
N ARG A 9 -1.04 -4.47 -23.80
CA ARG A 9 -0.95 -3.73 -22.54
C ARG A 9 0.49 -3.73 -22.04
N THR A 10 0.87 -2.70 -21.29
CA THR A 10 2.16 -2.69 -20.60
C THR A 10 2.13 -3.70 -19.46
N LYS A 11 3.25 -4.41 -19.27
CA LYS A 11 3.51 -5.02 -17.98
C LYS A 11 3.93 -3.94 -17.00
N ARG A 12 3.48 -4.06 -15.75
CA ARG A 12 3.83 -3.13 -14.69
C ARG A 12 5.33 -3.20 -14.41
N VAL A 13 5.98 -2.03 -14.48
CA VAL A 13 7.37 -1.84 -14.05
C VAL A 13 7.34 -1.39 -12.59
N TYR A 14 8.05 -2.14 -11.74
CA TYR A 14 8.05 -1.93 -10.29
C TYR A 14 9.14 -0.98 -9.83
N GLU A 15 10.22 -0.90 -10.60
CA GLU A 15 11.37 -0.08 -10.29
C GLU A 15 12.14 0.22 -11.58
N ILE A 16 12.65 1.46 -11.66
CA ILE A 16 13.48 1.92 -12.76
C ILE A 16 14.76 2.44 -12.13
N THR A 17 15.87 1.74 -12.37
CA THR A 17 17.21 2.17 -11.95
C THR A 17 18.06 2.49 -13.17
N GLY A 18 19.15 3.22 -12.99
CA GLY A 18 20.04 3.54 -14.10
C GLY A 18 21.33 4.22 -13.69
N SER A 19 22.36 3.96 -14.48
CA SER A 19 23.61 4.72 -14.54
C SER A 19 23.86 5.12 -16.00
N GLU A 20 24.65 6.18 -16.20
CA GLU A 20 24.87 6.90 -17.47
C GLU A 20 24.66 6.04 -18.75
N GLY A 21 23.57 6.33 -19.47
CA GLY A 21 23.29 5.77 -20.80
C GLY A 21 22.38 4.55 -20.86
N ARG A 22 22.03 3.94 -19.71
CA ARG A 22 21.07 2.81 -19.66
C ARG A 22 20.07 2.93 -18.51
N ARG A 23 18.92 2.27 -18.69
CA ARG A 23 17.85 2.11 -17.69
C ARG A 23 17.55 0.63 -17.53
N GLN A 24 17.48 0.19 -16.27
CA GLN A 24 17.04 -1.14 -15.90
C GLN A 24 15.60 -1.04 -15.38
N LEU A 25 14.70 -1.75 -16.02
CA LEU A 25 13.28 -1.80 -15.68
C LEU A 25 13.04 -3.14 -15.01
N ARG A 26 12.73 -3.14 -13.72
CA ARG A 26 12.40 -4.36 -12.96
C ARG A 26 10.92 -4.67 -13.08
N LEU A 27 10.61 -5.86 -13.60
CA LEU A 27 9.28 -6.47 -13.64
C LEU A 27 9.20 -7.53 -12.53
N SER A 28 8.04 -8.16 -12.37
CA SER A 28 7.82 -9.19 -11.35
C SER A 28 8.67 -10.46 -11.57
N ASP A 29 9.03 -10.77 -12.82
CA ASP A 29 9.71 -12.02 -13.20
C ASP A 29 11.11 -11.81 -13.83
N ARG A 30 11.49 -10.57 -14.14
CA ARG A 30 12.72 -10.25 -14.88
C ARG A 30 13.14 -8.79 -14.72
N VAL A 31 14.35 -8.48 -15.20
CA VAL A 31 14.81 -7.11 -15.44
C VAL A 31 15.05 -6.93 -16.94
N VAL A 32 14.57 -5.82 -17.51
CA VAL A 32 14.79 -5.45 -18.90
C VAL A 32 15.69 -4.21 -18.94
N GLU A 33 16.79 -4.28 -19.69
CA GLU A 33 17.67 -3.13 -19.91
C GLU A 33 17.32 -2.42 -21.21
N LEU A 34 17.17 -1.10 -21.15
CA LEU A 34 16.96 -0.22 -22.29
C LEU A 34 18.07 0.85 -22.32
N GLY A 35 18.47 1.30 -23.51
CA GLY A 35 19.22 2.55 -23.63
C GLY A 35 18.29 3.75 -23.37
N GLU A 36 18.85 4.94 -23.19
CA GLU A 36 18.08 6.17 -22.91
C GLU A 36 17.01 6.44 -23.98
N ARG A 37 17.36 6.24 -25.26
CA ARG A 37 16.44 6.47 -26.37
C ARG A 37 15.33 5.43 -26.42
N GLU A 38 15.66 4.16 -26.22
CA GLU A 38 14.68 3.08 -26.18
C GLU A 38 13.74 3.24 -24.98
N PHE A 39 14.24 3.76 -23.85
CA PHE A 39 13.43 4.07 -22.68
C PHE A 39 12.44 5.21 -22.95
N ASP A 40 12.88 6.33 -23.55
CA ASP A 40 11.98 7.42 -23.98
C ASP A 40 10.89 6.90 -24.93
N TRP A 41 11.27 6.06 -25.89
CA TRP A 41 10.31 5.42 -26.80
C TRP A 41 9.32 4.49 -26.08
N TYR A 42 9.79 3.71 -25.11
CA TYR A 42 8.93 2.87 -24.30
C TYR A 42 7.92 3.71 -23.50
N GLN A 43 8.33 4.81 -22.87
CA GLN A 43 7.42 5.69 -22.12
C GLN A 43 6.33 6.30 -23.01
N LYS A 44 6.68 6.65 -24.26
CA LYS A 44 5.69 7.12 -25.25
C LYS A 44 4.69 6.05 -25.64
N VAL A 45 5.16 4.80 -25.82
CA VAL A 45 4.27 3.65 -26.07
C VAL A 45 3.36 3.39 -24.86
N GLU A 46 3.90 3.42 -23.64
CA GLU A 46 3.13 3.24 -22.41
C GLU A 46 2.01 4.29 -22.27
N ALA A 47 2.31 5.57 -22.51
CA ALA A 47 1.31 6.63 -22.51
C ALA A 47 0.33 6.57 -23.70
N TRP A 48 0.71 5.91 -24.79
CA TRP A 48 -0.14 5.77 -25.98
C TRP A 48 -1.15 4.64 -25.86
N LEU A 49 -0.78 3.49 -25.28
CA LEU A 49 -1.63 2.30 -25.17
C LEU A 49 -3.02 2.54 -24.53
N PRO A 50 -3.17 3.32 -23.44
CA PRO A 50 -4.48 3.60 -22.86
C PRO A 50 -5.24 4.75 -23.56
N SER A 51 -4.65 5.38 -24.59
CA SER A 51 -5.22 6.56 -25.25
C SER A 51 -6.08 6.23 -26.47
N LEU A 52 -6.84 7.21 -26.96
CA LEU A 52 -7.61 7.11 -28.22
C LEU A 52 -6.77 7.47 -29.47
N ARG A 53 -5.47 7.70 -29.30
CA ARG A 53 -4.57 8.18 -30.37
C ARG A 53 -4.26 7.08 -31.38
N GLY A 54 -4.09 7.45 -32.65
CA GLY A 54 -3.75 6.54 -33.73
C GLY A 54 -2.26 6.15 -33.75
N VAL A 55 -1.92 5.15 -34.56
CA VAL A 55 -0.50 4.75 -34.78
C VAL A 55 0.30 5.88 -35.42
N ALA A 56 -0.33 6.70 -36.27
CA ALA A 56 0.29 7.90 -36.85
C ALA A 56 0.72 8.94 -35.80
N ASP A 57 -0.01 9.07 -34.70
CA ASP A 57 0.35 10.00 -33.62
C ASP A 57 1.59 9.49 -32.88
N LEU A 58 1.60 8.20 -32.54
CA LEU A 58 2.74 7.53 -31.91
C LEU A 58 3.98 7.60 -32.81
N SER A 59 3.83 7.35 -34.12
CA SER A 59 4.91 7.46 -35.11
C SER A 59 5.61 8.82 -35.07
N ARG A 60 4.83 9.92 -35.01
CA ARG A 60 5.38 11.28 -34.91
C ARG A 60 6.11 11.52 -33.59
N GLU A 61 5.56 11.07 -32.46
CA GLU A 61 6.18 11.22 -31.13
C GLU A 61 7.49 10.43 -30.98
N LEU A 62 7.54 9.26 -31.60
CA LEU A 62 8.71 8.41 -31.65
C LEU A 62 9.77 8.91 -32.66
N GLY A 63 9.37 9.76 -33.62
CA GLY A 63 10.23 10.15 -34.73
C GLY A 63 10.61 8.96 -35.62
N MET A 64 9.69 8.00 -35.79
CA MET A 64 9.89 6.79 -36.59
C MET A 64 8.82 6.65 -37.66
N ASP A 65 9.17 6.03 -38.79
CA ASP A 65 8.22 5.66 -39.84
C ASP A 65 7.07 4.82 -39.26
N GLU A 66 5.82 5.17 -39.61
CA GLU A 66 4.61 4.48 -39.16
C GLU A 66 4.68 2.97 -39.44
N ALA A 67 5.29 2.55 -40.56
CA ALA A 67 5.47 1.14 -40.90
C ALA A 67 6.43 0.39 -39.96
N LYS A 68 7.26 1.10 -39.19
CA LYS A 68 8.19 0.51 -38.20
C LYS A 68 7.57 0.37 -36.82
N VAL A 69 6.49 1.10 -36.52
CA VAL A 69 5.85 1.08 -35.20
C VAL A 69 5.43 -0.34 -34.78
N PRO A 70 4.75 -1.15 -35.62
CA PRO A 70 4.38 -2.52 -35.22
C PRO A 70 5.58 -3.39 -34.86
N ARG A 71 6.70 -3.28 -35.60
CA ARG A 71 7.92 -4.04 -35.31
C ARG A 71 8.56 -3.61 -33.98
N PHE A 72 8.43 -2.34 -33.61
CA PHE A 72 8.92 -1.85 -32.33
C PHE A 72 8.03 -2.35 -31.17
N ILE A 73 6.70 -2.31 -31.34
CA ILE A 73 5.76 -2.92 -30.38
C ILE A 73 6.05 -4.41 -30.18
N ASP A 74 6.27 -5.17 -31.26
CA ASP A 74 6.67 -6.58 -31.19
C ASP A 74 8.01 -6.78 -30.45
N ALA A 75 8.96 -5.86 -30.58
CA ALA A 75 10.23 -5.92 -29.86
C ALA A 75 10.02 -5.70 -28.36
N LEU A 76 9.15 -4.76 -27.96
CA LEU A 76 8.77 -4.53 -26.56
C LEU A 76 7.97 -5.71 -25.98
N GLU A 77 7.14 -6.37 -26.79
CA GLU A 77 6.47 -7.62 -26.40
C GLU A 77 7.51 -8.72 -26.13
N LYS A 78 8.45 -8.94 -27.06
CA LYS A 78 9.50 -9.97 -26.94
C LYS A 78 10.46 -9.70 -25.78
N SER A 79 10.73 -8.43 -25.45
CA SER A 79 11.51 -8.09 -24.25
C SER A 79 10.74 -8.36 -22.96
N GLY A 80 9.41 -8.50 -23.05
CA GLY A 80 8.51 -8.73 -21.93
C GLY A 80 7.94 -7.46 -21.31
N LEU A 81 8.15 -6.29 -21.91
CA LEU A 81 7.58 -5.02 -21.46
C LEU A 81 6.11 -4.86 -21.84
N LEU A 82 5.66 -5.53 -22.90
CA LEU A 82 4.27 -5.62 -23.30
C LEU A 82 3.77 -7.07 -23.22
N TYR A 83 2.45 -7.23 -23.15
CA TYR A 83 1.78 -8.50 -23.38
C TYR A 83 0.55 -8.31 -24.26
N ARG A 84 0.15 -9.35 -24.98
CA ARG A 84 -1.10 -9.37 -25.74
C ARG A 84 -2.27 -9.65 -24.81
N VAL A 85 -3.33 -8.88 -24.97
CA VAL A 85 -4.54 -9.02 -24.14
C VAL A 85 -5.15 -10.41 -24.28
N ASP A 86 -5.18 -10.96 -25.49
CA ASP A 86 -5.78 -12.27 -25.78
C ASP A 86 -4.97 -13.45 -25.22
N ASP A 87 -3.68 -13.26 -24.95
CA ASP A 87 -2.80 -14.27 -24.35
C ASP A 87 -2.91 -14.30 -22.81
N ALA A 88 -3.54 -13.28 -22.21
CA ALA A 88 -3.73 -13.22 -20.77
C ALA A 88 -4.80 -14.25 -20.33
N PRO A 89 -4.57 -14.98 -19.23
CA PRO A 89 -5.56 -15.91 -18.71
C PRO A 89 -6.83 -15.15 -18.34
N LYS A 90 -7.99 -15.66 -18.77
CA LYS A 90 -9.31 -15.05 -18.49
C LYS A 90 -9.74 -15.25 -17.05
N THR A 91 -9.26 -16.32 -16.41
CA THR A 91 -9.49 -16.66 -15.01
C THR A 91 -8.20 -17.18 -14.41
N MET A 92 -8.11 -17.15 -13.08
CA MET A 92 -7.03 -17.77 -12.31
C MET A 92 -7.56 -18.27 -10.97
N THR A 93 -6.91 -19.26 -10.39
CA THR A 93 -7.18 -19.72 -9.02
C THR A 93 -6.76 -18.67 -7.99
N GLY A 94 -7.28 -18.76 -6.77
CA GLY A 94 -6.85 -17.88 -5.68
C GLY A 94 -5.35 -17.99 -5.39
N LEU A 95 -4.75 -19.20 -5.49
CA LEU A 95 -3.32 -19.39 -5.25
C LEU A 95 -2.43 -18.82 -6.36
N GLU A 96 -2.86 -18.89 -7.62
CA GLU A 96 -2.17 -18.18 -8.72
C GLU A 96 -2.25 -16.67 -8.54
N PHE A 97 -3.38 -16.16 -8.06
CA PHE A 97 -3.53 -14.75 -7.70
C PHE A 97 -2.60 -14.36 -6.54
N HIS A 98 -2.52 -15.18 -5.49
CA HIS A 98 -1.61 -14.97 -4.37
C HIS A 98 -0.16 -14.88 -4.85
N ALA A 99 0.30 -15.79 -5.70
CA ALA A 99 1.66 -15.77 -6.23
C ALA A 99 1.97 -14.48 -7.00
N ARG A 100 0.99 -13.95 -7.75
CA ARG A 100 1.12 -12.64 -8.41
C ARG A 100 1.20 -11.50 -7.41
N PHE A 101 0.37 -11.50 -6.36
CA PHE A 101 0.42 -10.50 -5.30
C PHE A 101 1.77 -10.54 -4.54
N SER A 102 2.25 -11.72 -4.15
CA SER A 102 3.54 -11.86 -3.47
C SER A 102 4.70 -11.31 -4.28
N ALA A 103 4.67 -11.45 -5.61
CA ALA A 103 5.71 -10.92 -6.49
C ALA A 103 5.76 -9.38 -6.56
N VAL A 104 4.71 -8.68 -6.09
CA VAL A 104 4.59 -7.22 -6.17
C VAL A 104 4.64 -6.53 -4.82
N LEU A 105 4.34 -7.27 -3.75
CA LEU A 105 4.24 -6.74 -2.39
C LEU A 105 5.50 -5.99 -1.96
N ASP A 106 6.70 -6.55 -2.18
CA ASP A 106 7.96 -5.88 -1.81
C ASP A 106 8.15 -4.52 -2.49
N SER A 107 7.73 -4.39 -3.75
CA SER A 107 7.78 -3.11 -4.47
C SER A 107 6.78 -2.11 -3.89
N TRP A 108 5.56 -2.57 -3.58
CA TRP A 108 4.52 -1.74 -2.97
C TRP A 108 4.93 -1.23 -1.59
N LEU A 109 5.51 -2.11 -0.76
CA LEU A 109 6.07 -1.73 0.53
C LEU A 109 7.24 -0.76 0.36
N SER A 110 8.14 -1.01 -0.59
CA SER A 110 9.23 -0.08 -0.91
C SER A 110 8.72 1.30 -1.31
N GLN A 111 7.62 1.38 -2.08
CA GLN A 111 6.96 2.65 -2.42
C GLN A 111 6.38 3.34 -1.17
N ALA A 112 5.64 2.62 -0.32
CA ALA A 112 5.11 3.18 0.93
C ALA A 112 6.23 3.74 1.83
N PHE A 113 7.35 3.04 1.92
CA PHE A 113 8.49 3.40 2.76
C PHE A 113 9.51 4.34 2.09
N ALA A 114 9.33 4.68 0.81
CA ALA A 114 10.14 5.69 0.13
C ALA A 114 9.79 7.13 0.56
N HIS A 115 8.71 7.31 1.32
CA HIS A 115 8.28 8.62 1.79
C HIS A 115 9.38 9.30 2.65
N PRO A 116 9.74 10.58 2.40
CA PRO A 116 10.82 11.27 3.13
C PRO A 116 10.67 11.27 4.66
N PHE A 117 9.44 11.25 5.16
CA PHE A 117 9.11 11.04 6.57
C PHE A 117 9.96 9.96 7.26
N TRP A 118 10.11 8.77 6.66
CA TRP A 118 10.77 7.64 7.32
C TRP A 118 12.26 7.91 7.54
N GLU A 119 12.95 8.39 6.51
CA GLU A 119 14.34 8.78 6.61
C GLU A 119 14.52 9.98 7.57
N ARG A 120 13.59 10.94 7.55
CA ARG A 120 13.61 12.10 8.45
C ARG A 120 13.57 11.66 9.91
N MET A 121 12.65 10.75 10.24
CA MET A 121 12.52 10.19 11.58
C MET A 121 13.79 9.42 12.00
N MET A 122 14.47 8.75 11.06
CA MET A 122 15.68 7.96 11.33
C MET A 122 16.99 8.74 11.35
N SER A 123 17.02 9.97 10.82
CA SER A 123 18.23 10.79 10.67
C SER A 123 18.38 11.91 11.71
N GLY A 124 17.43 12.02 12.65
CA GLY A 124 17.40 13.10 13.65
C GLY A 124 16.81 14.42 13.12
N ARG A 125 16.29 14.42 11.89
CA ARG A 125 15.61 15.58 11.29
C ARG A 125 14.12 15.66 11.61
N GLY A 126 13.59 14.70 12.37
CA GLY A 126 12.23 14.68 12.90
C GLY A 126 12.12 15.39 14.25
N SER A 127 11.13 15.00 15.05
CA SER A 127 10.96 15.50 16.42
C SER A 127 10.14 14.53 17.27
N ALA A 128 10.24 14.67 18.60
CA ALA A 128 9.40 13.92 19.54
C ALA A 128 7.90 14.18 19.30
N ARG A 129 7.57 15.41 18.92
CA ARG A 129 6.22 15.83 18.56
C ARG A 129 5.72 15.11 17.31
N LEU A 130 6.55 14.99 16.28
CA LEU A 130 6.21 14.28 15.06
C LEU A 130 6.04 12.77 15.31
N PHE A 131 6.93 12.16 16.10
CA PHE A 131 6.78 10.76 16.54
C PHE A 131 5.47 10.54 17.29
N THR A 132 5.17 11.42 18.24
CA THR A 132 3.93 11.38 19.04
C THR A 132 2.69 11.51 18.16
N GLY A 133 2.71 12.43 17.20
CA GLY A 133 1.63 12.61 16.24
C GLY A 133 1.38 11.37 15.38
N TRP A 134 2.45 10.76 14.88
CA TRP A 134 2.36 9.48 14.16
C TRP A 134 1.74 8.36 15.02
N LEU A 135 2.11 8.29 16.30
CA LEU A 135 1.53 7.32 17.24
C LEU A 135 0.05 7.58 17.55
N ILE A 136 -0.38 8.85 17.63
CA ILE A 136 -1.80 9.23 17.77
C ILE A 136 -2.60 8.77 16.55
N GLU A 137 -2.09 8.99 15.34
CA GLU A 137 -2.80 8.55 14.14
C GLU A 137 -2.85 7.02 14.01
N LEU A 138 -1.80 6.31 14.44
CA LEU A 138 -1.85 4.84 14.55
C LEU A 138 -2.92 4.38 15.52
N TYR A 139 -3.02 4.99 16.70
CA TYR A 139 -4.10 4.70 17.66
C TYR A 139 -5.47 4.83 16.99
N HIS A 140 -5.72 5.93 16.28
CA HIS A 140 -6.99 6.15 15.61
C HIS A 140 -7.27 5.15 14.49
N TYR A 141 -6.26 4.85 13.68
CA TYR A 141 -6.36 3.87 12.60
C TYR A 141 -6.67 2.48 13.15
N THR A 142 -5.88 1.98 14.10
CA THR A 142 -6.10 0.65 14.72
C THR A 142 -7.45 0.59 15.45
N LYS A 143 -7.88 1.67 16.11
CA LYS A 143 -9.23 1.73 16.71
C LYS A 143 -10.34 1.62 15.65
N ASN A 144 -10.07 2.08 14.42
CA ASN A 144 -11.00 1.97 13.29
C ASN A 144 -11.17 0.53 12.77
N ALA A 145 -10.31 -0.42 13.16
CA ALA A 145 -10.49 -1.85 12.86
C ALA A 145 -11.93 -2.32 13.18
N ASN A 146 -12.47 -1.85 14.31
CA ASN A 146 -13.85 -2.08 14.76
C ASN A 146 -14.95 -1.50 13.85
N ARG A 147 -14.61 -0.72 12.82
CA ARG A 147 -15.55 -0.13 11.85
C ARG A 147 -15.49 -0.78 10.47
N HIS A 148 -14.36 -1.39 10.10
CA HIS A 148 -14.20 -2.03 8.79
C HIS A 148 -14.11 -3.56 8.85
N MET A 149 -13.51 -4.15 9.89
CA MET A 149 -13.41 -5.61 9.99
C MET A 149 -14.78 -6.30 10.14
N PRO A 150 -15.75 -5.80 10.94
CA PRO A 150 -17.07 -6.39 10.97
C PRO A 150 -17.79 -6.37 9.61
N LEU A 151 -17.54 -5.34 8.79
CA LEU A 151 -18.07 -5.28 7.42
C LEU A 151 -17.46 -6.41 6.57
N SER A 152 -16.15 -6.65 6.68
CA SER A 152 -15.52 -7.78 5.97
C SER A 152 -16.13 -9.13 6.36
N CYS A 153 -16.50 -9.33 7.63
CA CYS A 153 -17.20 -10.53 8.09
C CYS A 153 -18.61 -10.64 7.52
N ALA A 154 -19.33 -9.52 7.43
CA ALA A 154 -20.69 -9.47 6.90
C ALA A 154 -20.74 -9.73 5.39
N HIS A 155 -19.72 -9.28 4.64
CA HIS A 155 -19.61 -9.41 3.19
C HIS A 155 -18.87 -10.68 2.73
N ALA A 156 -18.31 -11.48 3.65
CA ALA A 156 -17.86 -12.83 3.34
C ALA A 156 -19.07 -13.77 3.23
N HIS A 157 -19.26 -14.43 2.09
CA HIS A 157 -20.42 -15.31 1.88
C HIS A 157 -20.08 -16.79 2.11
N GLU A 158 -18.86 -17.17 1.76
CA GLU A 158 -18.32 -18.51 1.94
C GLU A 158 -18.01 -18.75 3.42
N LYS A 159 -18.53 -19.85 3.97
CA LYS A 159 -18.37 -20.18 5.40
C LYS A 159 -16.89 -20.21 5.85
N PRO A 160 -15.94 -20.84 5.13
CA PRO A 160 -14.54 -20.86 5.53
C PRO A 160 -13.93 -19.44 5.61
N ILE A 161 -14.15 -18.62 4.57
CA ILE A 161 -13.67 -17.23 4.52
C ILE A 161 -14.27 -16.42 5.66
N LYS A 162 -15.58 -16.54 5.91
CA LYS A 162 -16.25 -15.86 7.03
C LYS A 162 -15.65 -16.24 8.39
N GLN A 163 -15.31 -17.50 8.60
CA GLN A 163 -14.69 -17.97 9.84
C GLN A 163 -13.28 -17.38 10.02
N LEU A 164 -12.46 -17.37 8.96
CA LEU A 164 -11.13 -16.73 8.98
C LEU A 164 -11.23 -15.24 9.32
N ARG A 165 -12.15 -14.51 8.68
CA ARG A 165 -12.37 -13.07 8.95
C ARG A 165 -12.89 -12.81 10.36
N ALA A 166 -13.81 -13.64 10.86
CA ALA A 166 -14.34 -13.51 12.21
C ALA A 166 -13.28 -13.77 13.28
N LYS A 167 -12.41 -14.78 13.06
CA LYS A 167 -11.24 -15.04 13.91
C LYS A 167 -10.32 -13.81 13.92
N HIS A 168 -9.92 -13.32 12.75
CA HIS A 168 -9.04 -12.15 12.64
C HIS A 168 -9.64 -10.92 13.34
N TYR A 169 -10.94 -10.66 13.19
CA TYR A 169 -11.58 -9.56 13.93
C TYR A 169 -11.52 -9.74 15.45
N ALA A 170 -11.73 -10.97 15.95
CA ALA A 170 -11.65 -11.28 17.37
C ALA A 170 -10.21 -11.20 17.94
N GLU A 171 -9.20 -11.21 17.09
CA GLU A 171 -7.81 -10.93 17.46
C GLU A 171 -7.59 -9.41 17.52
N GLU A 172 -7.99 -8.67 16.49
CA GLU A 172 -7.73 -7.24 16.32
C GLU A 172 -8.56 -6.28 17.18
N TRP A 173 -9.74 -6.69 17.68
CA TRP A 173 -10.75 -5.78 18.25
C TRP A 173 -10.24 -4.82 19.34
N ASN A 174 -9.20 -5.21 20.08
CA ASN A 174 -8.61 -4.42 21.16
C ASN A 174 -7.17 -3.98 20.90
N HIS A 175 -6.59 -4.20 19.72
CA HIS A 175 -5.18 -3.89 19.42
C HIS A 175 -4.84 -2.40 19.62
N TYR A 176 -5.81 -1.50 19.47
CA TYR A 176 -5.63 -0.07 19.73
C TYR A 176 -5.18 0.25 21.18
N HIS A 177 -5.39 -0.66 22.13
CA HIS A 177 -4.93 -0.48 23.52
C HIS A 177 -3.41 -0.49 23.65
N TYR A 178 -2.67 -1.13 22.74
CA TYR A 178 -1.21 -1.06 22.73
C TYR A 178 -0.73 0.37 22.48
N PHE A 179 -1.26 1.01 21.44
CA PHE A 179 -0.94 2.41 21.13
C PHE A 179 -1.44 3.37 22.21
N MET A 180 -2.60 3.09 22.84
CA MET A 180 -3.07 3.87 24.00
C MET A 180 -2.12 3.76 25.19
N LYS A 181 -1.58 2.57 25.49
CA LYS A 181 -0.56 2.38 26.55
C LYS A 181 0.71 3.18 26.23
N SER A 182 1.16 3.14 24.98
CA SER A 182 2.31 3.92 24.51
C SER A 182 2.09 5.42 24.71
N LEU A 183 0.93 5.95 24.33
CA LEU A 183 0.59 7.37 24.54
C LEU A 183 0.51 7.76 26.02
N LYS A 184 -0.01 6.88 26.89
CA LYS A 184 -0.01 7.12 28.35
C LYS A 184 1.41 7.22 28.90
N ASN A 185 2.34 6.42 28.40
CA ASN A 185 3.76 6.50 28.78
C ASN A 185 4.47 7.75 28.21
N LEU A 186 3.83 8.49 27.29
CA LEU A 186 4.25 9.83 26.86
C LEU A 186 3.58 10.97 27.63
N GLY A 187 2.80 10.63 28.67
CA GLY A 187 2.16 11.61 29.56
C GLY A 187 0.75 12.04 29.15
N PHE A 188 0.15 11.43 28.12
CA PHE A 188 -1.25 11.72 27.77
C PHE A 188 -2.22 11.01 28.72
N THR A 189 -3.30 11.70 29.08
CA THR A 189 -4.41 11.07 29.79
C THR A 189 -5.29 10.27 28.83
N GLU A 190 -6.04 9.32 29.38
CA GLU A 190 -6.98 8.52 28.60
C GLU A 190 -8.07 9.38 27.92
N SER A 191 -8.55 10.42 28.60
CA SER A 191 -9.52 11.37 28.05
C SER A 191 -8.93 12.16 26.88
N GLN A 192 -7.69 12.68 27.00
CA GLN A 192 -7.02 13.38 25.90
C GLN A 192 -6.90 12.50 24.65
N ILE A 193 -6.57 11.21 24.82
CA ILE A 193 -6.45 10.27 23.71
C ILE A 193 -7.84 9.94 23.14
N ALA A 194 -8.80 9.59 23.99
CA ALA A 194 -10.12 9.10 23.57
C ALA A 194 -10.97 10.19 22.88
N GLU A 195 -10.83 11.44 23.32
CA GLU A 195 -11.58 12.59 22.80
C GLU A 195 -10.91 13.27 21.61
N SER A 196 -9.64 12.93 21.32
CA SER A 196 -8.93 13.47 20.16
C SER A 196 -9.56 13.09 18.83
N VAL A 197 -9.34 13.95 17.82
CA VAL A 197 -9.88 13.79 16.47
C VAL A 197 -8.78 13.37 15.52
N PRO A 198 -8.95 12.27 14.76
CA PRO A 198 -7.97 11.87 13.75
C PRO A 198 -7.75 12.95 12.70
N LEU A 199 -6.59 12.92 12.06
CA LEU A 199 -6.36 13.73 10.87
C LEU A 199 -7.26 13.29 9.70
N PRO A 200 -7.58 14.21 8.77
CA PRO A 200 -8.42 13.89 7.60
C PRO A 200 -7.94 12.67 6.83
N MET A 201 -6.62 12.49 6.64
CA MET A 201 -6.11 11.34 5.91
C MET A 201 -6.16 10.02 6.69
N THR A 202 -6.14 10.06 8.03
CA THR A 202 -6.42 8.88 8.87
C THR A 202 -7.86 8.40 8.69
N LEU A 203 -8.81 9.33 8.57
CA LEU A 203 -10.20 9.03 8.22
C LEU A 203 -10.35 8.54 6.78
N ALA A 204 -9.63 9.13 5.84
CA ALA A 204 -9.66 8.72 4.43
C ALA A 204 -9.16 7.27 4.28
N LEU A 205 -8.01 6.93 4.88
CA LEU A 205 -7.48 5.57 4.92
C LEU A 205 -8.48 4.59 5.56
N SER A 206 -9.07 4.96 6.69
CA SER A 206 -10.10 4.17 7.36
C SER A 206 -11.34 3.94 6.47
N ASN A 207 -11.80 4.98 5.78
CA ASN A 207 -12.97 4.90 4.91
C ASN A 207 -12.68 4.09 3.63
N PHE A 208 -11.46 4.16 3.11
CA PHE A 208 -11.00 3.31 2.01
C PHE A 208 -11.07 1.83 2.39
N MET A 209 -10.59 1.46 3.58
CA MET A 209 -10.74 0.08 4.10
C MET A 209 -12.22 -0.34 4.21
N ARG A 210 -13.10 0.56 4.64
CA ARG A 210 -14.55 0.31 4.68
C ARG A 210 -15.19 0.18 3.29
N GLN A 211 -14.67 0.89 2.30
CA GLN A 211 -15.11 0.77 0.91
C GLN A 211 -14.68 -0.59 0.35
N ALA A 212 -13.41 -0.95 0.50
CA ALA A 212 -12.88 -2.26 0.10
C ALA A 212 -13.70 -3.41 0.71
N ALA A 213 -14.02 -3.32 2.02
CA ALA A 213 -14.84 -4.31 2.73
C ALA A 213 -16.24 -4.53 2.13
N ARG A 214 -16.84 -3.46 1.56
CA ARG A 214 -18.19 -3.52 0.96
C ARG A 214 -18.17 -3.95 -0.49
N GLN A 215 -17.09 -3.60 -1.19
CA GLN A 215 -16.95 -3.88 -2.62
C GLN A 215 -16.67 -5.37 -2.85
N ASP A 216 -15.65 -5.91 -2.18
CA ASP A 216 -15.21 -7.29 -2.39
C ASP A 216 -14.37 -7.76 -1.21
N ILE A 217 -14.65 -8.98 -0.70
CA ILE A 217 -13.89 -9.54 0.42
C ILE A 217 -12.40 -9.73 0.08
N LEU A 218 -12.05 -10.02 -1.17
CA LEU A 218 -10.67 -10.15 -1.60
C LEU A 218 -10.00 -8.78 -1.75
N ALA A 219 -10.74 -7.75 -2.17
CA ALA A 219 -10.24 -6.37 -2.18
C ALA A 219 -9.92 -5.87 -0.77
N TYR A 220 -10.75 -6.21 0.21
CA TYR A 220 -10.40 -5.95 1.61
C TYR A 220 -9.17 -6.76 2.06
N SER A 221 -9.12 -8.05 1.70
CA SER A 221 -8.10 -8.97 2.21
C SER A 221 -6.71 -8.66 1.66
N ILE A 222 -6.59 -8.24 0.39
CA ILE A 222 -5.32 -7.75 -0.14
C ILE A 222 -4.86 -6.47 0.55
N CYS A 223 -5.78 -5.56 0.90
CA CYS A 223 -5.41 -4.37 1.67
C CYS A 223 -4.89 -4.76 3.08
N SER A 224 -5.55 -5.71 3.74
CA SER A 224 -5.07 -6.30 5.01
C SER A 224 -3.65 -6.85 4.84
N ALA A 225 -3.42 -7.64 3.79
CA ALA A 225 -2.12 -8.25 3.51
C ALA A 225 -0.99 -7.23 3.25
N VAL A 226 -1.31 -6.10 2.61
CA VAL A 226 -0.34 -5.01 2.42
C VAL A 226 0.07 -4.40 3.77
N LEU A 227 -0.88 -4.20 4.68
CA LEU A 227 -0.59 -3.67 6.02
C LEU A 227 0.18 -4.68 6.86
N GLU A 228 -0.19 -5.95 6.84
CA GLU A 228 0.50 -7.04 7.54
C GLU A 228 1.91 -7.26 6.96
N GLY A 229 2.12 -7.00 5.67
CA GLY A 229 3.45 -6.96 5.04
C GLY A 229 4.40 -5.94 5.69
N THR A 230 3.87 -4.93 6.41
CA THR A 230 4.69 -3.99 7.17
C THR A 230 5.18 -4.54 8.52
N THR A 231 4.71 -5.72 8.96
CA THR A 231 5.03 -6.28 10.29
C THR A 231 5.86 -7.57 10.23
N VAL A 232 5.96 -8.23 9.07
CA VAL A 232 6.60 -9.56 8.91
C VAL A 232 8.11 -9.62 9.13
N ASN A 233 8.84 -8.52 8.94
CA ASN A 233 10.30 -8.52 9.09
C ASN A 233 10.77 -7.68 10.27
N ARG A 234 10.80 -8.29 11.46
CA ARG A 234 11.33 -7.68 12.69
C ARG A 234 12.73 -7.07 12.51
N LYS A 235 13.61 -7.67 11.68
CA LYS A 235 14.96 -7.14 11.45
C LYS A 235 14.95 -5.82 10.69
N THR A 236 13.91 -5.54 9.91
CA THR A 236 13.78 -4.34 9.08
C THR A 236 13.08 -3.19 9.81
N TYR A 237 12.08 -3.47 10.66
CA TYR A 237 11.28 -2.41 11.31
C TYR A 237 11.66 -2.11 12.77
N ASN A 238 12.27 -3.04 13.51
CA ASN A 238 12.74 -2.78 14.89
C ASN A 238 13.74 -1.60 15.01
N PRO A 239 14.63 -1.34 14.03
CA PRO A 239 15.50 -0.17 14.11
C PRO A 239 14.71 1.13 14.17
N TYR A 240 13.50 1.20 13.63
CA TYR A 240 12.75 2.46 13.53
C TYR A 240 12.39 3.05 14.89
N TYR A 241 11.73 2.26 15.73
CA TYR A 241 11.24 2.73 17.02
C TYR A 241 12.39 3.02 17.97
N ASP A 242 13.37 2.11 18.04
CA ASP A 242 14.52 2.26 18.92
C ASP A 242 15.37 3.47 18.52
N LYS A 243 15.61 3.65 17.21
CA LYS A 243 16.40 4.78 16.71
C LYS A 243 15.66 6.10 16.89
N SER A 244 14.37 6.15 16.56
CA SER A 244 13.55 7.34 16.81
C SER A 244 13.50 7.67 18.29
N ALA A 245 13.41 6.66 19.16
CA ALA A 245 13.40 6.86 20.59
C ALA A 245 14.71 7.43 21.12
N GLU A 246 15.84 6.91 20.66
CA GLU A 246 17.17 7.45 20.96
C GLU A 246 17.29 8.91 20.50
N LEU A 247 16.91 9.22 19.26
CA LEU A 247 17.07 10.53 18.65
C LEU A 247 16.18 11.62 19.28
N TYR A 248 14.98 11.26 19.72
CA TYR A 248 13.97 12.21 20.18
C TYR A 248 13.64 12.10 21.67
N GLY A 249 14.38 11.30 22.43
CA GLY A 249 14.19 11.13 23.86
C GLY A 249 12.84 10.48 24.23
N ILE A 250 12.36 9.54 23.40
CA ILE A 250 11.13 8.81 23.68
C ILE A 250 11.41 7.74 24.75
N PRO A 251 10.66 7.68 25.85
CA PRO A 251 10.85 6.67 26.88
C PRO A 251 10.70 5.25 26.33
N LYS A 252 11.54 4.32 26.78
CA LYS A 252 11.46 2.90 26.38
C LYS A 252 10.11 2.29 26.73
N GLU A 253 9.50 2.76 27.81
CA GLU A 253 8.18 2.39 28.28
C GLU A 253 7.10 2.75 27.25
N ALA A 254 7.26 3.84 26.49
CA ALA A 254 6.35 4.20 25.42
C ALA A 254 6.52 3.33 24.16
N ILE A 255 7.72 2.77 23.94
CA ILE A 255 7.99 1.89 22.79
C ILE A 255 7.54 0.45 23.07
N ALA A 256 7.71 -0.05 24.29
CA ALA A 256 7.47 -1.46 24.62
C ALA A 256 6.07 -1.99 24.21
N PRO A 257 4.95 -1.28 24.39
CA PRO A 257 3.64 -1.75 23.94
C PRO A 257 3.53 -1.90 22.41
N ILE A 258 4.29 -1.12 21.64
CA ILE A 258 4.31 -1.22 20.17
C ILE A 258 4.93 -2.56 19.76
N TYR A 259 6.04 -2.95 20.39
CA TYR A 259 6.63 -4.27 20.15
C TYR A 259 5.71 -5.40 20.62
N GLN A 260 4.97 -5.22 21.71
CA GLN A 260 4.00 -6.24 22.14
C GLN A 260 2.90 -6.46 21.10
N HIS A 261 2.44 -5.41 20.42
CA HIS A 261 1.52 -5.50 19.30
C HIS A 261 2.15 -6.29 18.14
N LEU A 262 3.32 -5.86 17.66
CA LEU A 262 4.01 -6.52 16.55
C LEU A 262 4.32 -8.00 16.85
N ASP A 263 4.64 -8.31 18.11
CA ASP A 263 4.88 -9.66 18.55
C ASP A 263 3.63 -10.53 18.50
N LEU A 264 2.48 -9.94 18.84
CA LEU A 264 1.18 -10.59 18.83
C LEU A 264 0.72 -10.89 17.39
N ASP A 265 0.89 -9.95 16.46
CA ASP A 265 0.55 -10.16 15.04
C ASP A 265 1.32 -11.34 14.44
N VAL A 266 2.61 -11.47 14.79
CA VAL A 266 3.45 -12.61 14.38
C VAL A 266 2.95 -13.91 15.00
N GLN A 267 2.53 -13.90 16.27
CA GLN A 267 1.97 -15.09 16.93
C GLN A 267 0.65 -15.53 16.30
N TYR A 268 -0.18 -14.59 15.82
CA TYR A 268 -1.42 -14.88 15.11
C TYR A 268 -1.24 -15.20 13.62
N GLN A 269 0.00 -15.14 13.11
CA GLN A 269 0.33 -15.45 11.72
C GLN A 269 -0.48 -14.62 10.72
N HIS A 270 -0.71 -13.34 11.03
CA HIS A 270 -1.58 -12.50 10.20
C HIS A 270 -1.13 -12.46 8.74
N SER A 271 0.18 -12.45 8.48
CA SER A 271 0.75 -12.47 7.13
C SER A 271 0.30 -13.64 6.24
N ASP A 272 -0.15 -14.74 6.83
CA ASP A 272 -0.63 -15.92 6.09
C ASP A 272 -2.13 -15.84 5.77
N LEU A 273 -2.89 -14.96 6.45
CA LEU A 273 -4.35 -14.91 6.37
C LEU A 273 -4.86 -14.72 4.93
N PHE A 274 -4.22 -13.88 4.14
CA PHE A 274 -4.70 -13.64 2.78
C PHE A 274 -4.52 -14.86 1.88
N ARG A 275 -3.41 -15.59 2.06
CA ARG A 275 -3.20 -16.86 1.39
C ARG A 275 -4.26 -17.87 1.82
N ASP A 276 -4.53 -18.00 3.12
CA ASP A 276 -5.53 -18.92 3.67
C ASP A 276 -6.94 -18.62 3.12
N ILE A 277 -7.29 -17.34 2.96
CA ILE A 277 -8.54 -16.93 2.31
C ILE A 277 -8.57 -17.39 0.85
N LEU A 278 -7.47 -17.20 0.11
CA LEU A 278 -7.37 -17.52 -1.32
C LEU A 278 -7.36 -19.04 -1.59
N GLU A 279 -6.96 -19.88 -0.63
CA GLU A 279 -7.10 -21.34 -0.71
C GLU A 279 -8.57 -21.78 -0.85
N HIS A 280 -9.52 -20.93 -0.43
CA HIS A 280 -10.95 -21.17 -0.56
C HIS A 280 -11.57 -20.51 -1.80
N VAL A 281 -10.77 -19.93 -2.69
CA VAL A 281 -11.23 -19.26 -3.91
C VAL A 281 -10.83 -20.08 -5.14
N PRO A 282 -11.76 -20.88 -5.72
CA PRO A 282 -11.43 -21.78 -6.82
C PRO A 282 -11.11 -21.03 -8.11
N GLU A 283 -11.77 -19.90 -8.35
CA GLU A 283 -11.61 -19.13 -9.59
C GLU A 283 -11.88 -17.64 -9.36
N ILE A 284 -11.06 -16.79 -10.00
CA ILE A 284 -11.16 -15.34 -10.02
C ILE A 284 -11.11 -14.89 -11.50
N PRO A 285 -12.15 -14.20 -12.01
CA PRO A 285 -12.09 -13.56 -13.31
C PRO A 285 -10.96 -12.53 -13.39
N ALA A 286 -10.26 -12.44 -14.53
CA ALA A 286 -9.11 -11.54 -14.70
C ALA A 286 -9.43 -10.06 -14.42
N GLN A 287 -10.65 -9.62 -14.75
CA GLN A 287 -11.13 -8.28 -14.42
C GLN A 287 -11.18 -8.08 -12.90
N ARG A 288 -11.85 -8.99 -12.17
CA ARG A 288 -11.93 -8.95 -10.71
C ARG A 288 -10.55 -9.01 -10.06
N ALA A 289 -9.65 -9.83 -10.57
CA ALA A 289 -8.25 -9.90 -10.11
C ALA A 289 -7.53 -8.55 -10.28
N SER A 290 -7.73 -7.87 -11.40
CA SER A 290 -7.17 -6.53 -11.65
C SER A 290 -7.74 -5.51 -10.66
N GLU A 291 -9.06 -5.50 -10.46
CA GLU A 291 -9.72 -4.63 -9.49
C GLU A 291 -9.21 -4.88 -8.06
N ILE A 292 -9.00 -6.13 -7.64
CA ILE A 292 -8.43 -6.47 -6.33
C ILE A 292 -7.00 -5.91 -6.22
N LEU A 293 -6.14 -6.11 -7.22
CA LEU A 293 -4.78 -5.54 -7.21
C LEU A 293 -4.79 -4.02 -7.15
N ASP A 294 -5.74 -3.37 -7.83
CA ASP A 294 -5.89 -1.92 -7.79
C ASP A 294 -6.26 -1.43 -6.38
N TYR A 295 -7.09 -2.15 -5.62
CA TYR A 295 -7.35 -1.84 -4.21
C TYR A 295 -6.09 -1.96 -3.35
N GLY A 296 -5.33 -3.05 -3.53
CA GLY A 296 -4.07 -3.25 -2.80
C GLY A 296 -3.05 -2.15 -3.08
N HIS A 297 -2.91 -1.71 -4.33
CA HIS A 297 -2.00 -0.63 -4.69
C HIS A 297 -2.52 0.75 -4.27
N GLN A 298 -3.82 1.03 -4.40
CA GLN A 298 -4.40 2.28 -3.87
C GLN A 298 -4.22 2.42 -2.36
N LEU A 299 -4.15 1.32 -1.60
CA LEU A 299 -3.80 1.40 -0.18
C LEU A 299 -2.41 2.00 0.05
N VAL A 300 -1.43 1.64 -0.79
CA VAL A 300 -0.06 2.20 -0.74
C VAL A 300 -0.10 3.72 -0.93
N GLU A 301 -0.92 4.19 -1.86
CA GLU A 301 -1.12 5.63 -2.10
C GLU A 301 -1.80 6.31 -0.90
N HIS A 302 -2.79 5.66 -0.27
CA HIS A 302 -3.41 6.16 0.95
C HIS A 302 -2.43 6.21 2.12
N ILE A 303 -1.54 5.22 2.27
CA ILE A 303 -0.48 5.22 3.28
C ILE A 303 0.47 6.40 3.02
N TRP A 304 0.89 6.63 1.77
CA TRP A 304 1.72 7.77 1.42
C TRP A 304 1.07 9.10 1.81
N GLN A 305 -0.19 9.31 1.40
CA GLN A 305 -0.92 10.55 1.71
C GLN A 305 -1.20 10.70 3.22
N TRP A 306 -1.41 9.60 3.92
CA TRP A 306 -1.56 9.57 5.37
C TRP A 306 -0.28 10.03 6.08
N THR A 307 0.87 9.49 5.67
CA THR A 307 2.19 9.90 6.17
C THR A 307 2.48 11.37 5.86
N GLU A 308 2.19 11.83 4.65
CA GLU A 308 2.34 13.24 4.26
C GLU A 308 1.46 14.17 5.12
N ASN A 309 0.23 13.76 5.44
CA ASN A 309 -0.67 14.55 6.28
C ASN A 309 -0.21 14.61 7.75
N ILE A 310 0.31 13.50 8.29
CA ILE A 310 0.94 13.46 9.61
C ILE A 310 2.10 14.46 9.65
N GLU A 311 2.98 14.43 8.65
CA GLU A 311 4.13 15.33 8.57
C GLU A 311 3.70 16.80 8.56
N LYS A 312 2.79 17.16 7.65
CA LYS A 312 2.28 18.53 7.52
C LYS A 312 1.63 19.08 8.79
N TYR A 313 0.89 18.26 9.53
CA TYR A 313 0.20 18.73 10.73
C TYR A 313 1.12 18.81 11.94
N TYR A 314 1.89 17.76 12.21
CA TYR A 314 2.64 17.64 13.47
C TYR A 314 4.00 18.34 13.45
N GLN A 315 4.52 18.75 12.28
CA GLN A 315 5.68 19.65 12.20
C GLN A 315 5.36 21.10 12.57
N VAL A 316 4.09 21.51 12.52
CA VAL A 316 3.69 22.87 12.91
C VAL A 316 3.59 22.95 14.43
N GLU A 317 4.48 23.70 15.06
CA GLU A 317 4.59 23.81 16.52
C GLU A 317 3.32 24.36 17.18
N SER A 318 2.66 25.33 16.53
CA SER A 318 1.44 25.95 17.03
C SER A 318 0.20 25.06 16.99
N ASN A 319 0.25 23.93 16.28
CA ASN A 319 -0.90 23.02 16.24
C ASN A 319 -1.07 22.29 17.59
N PRO A 320 -2.30 21.99 18.02
CA PRO A 320 -2.50 21.21 19.23
C PRO A 320 -2.16 19.71 19.02
N VAL A 321 -1.64 19.07 20.08
CA VAL A 321 -1.32 17.64 20.12
C VAL A 321 -1.84 17.04 21.43
N PRO A 322 -2.82 16.11 21.38
CA PRO A 322 -3.49 15.64 20.18
C PRO A 322 -4.43 16.70 19.59
N ARG A 323 -4.91 16.48 18.36
CA ARG A 323 -5.87 17.38 17.73
C ARG A 323 -7.21 17.34 18.50
N PRO A 324 -7.75 18.49 18.96
CA PRO A 324 -8.97 18.53 19.76
C PRO A 324 -10.21 18.42 18.86
N GLN A 325 -11.35 18.15 19.49
CA GLN A 325 -12.64 18.40 18.87
C GLN A 325 -12.85 19.90 18.66
N PHE A 326 -13.67 20.23 17.67
CA PHE A 326 -14.15 21.58 17.50
C PHE A 326 -15.02 21.95 18.71
N ASP A 327 -14.64 23.02 19.41
CA ASP A 327 -15.35 23.52 20.59
C ASP A 327 -15.94 24.90 20.26
N PHE A 328 -17.23 24.92 19.91
CA PHE A 328 -17.93 26.14 19.53
C PHE A 328 -18.01 27.17 20.65
N ALA A 329 -17.72 26.79 21.91
CA ALA A 329 -17.73 27.72 23.04
C ALA A 329 -16.40 28.49 23.19
N ARG A 330 -15.37 28.14 22.41
CA ARG A 330 -14.05 28.80 22.40
C ARG A 330 -13.82 29.72 21.21
N ASP A 331 -14.71 29.70 20.22
CA ASP A 331 -14.80 30.66 19.11
C ASP A 331 -15.84 31.73 19.43
#